data_AF-A0A0T9RS88-F1
#
_entry.id   AF-A0A0T9RS88-F1
#
_cell.length_a   1.000
_cell.length_b   1.000
_cell.length_c   1.000
_cell.angle_alpha   90.00
_cell.angle_beta   90.00
_cell.angle_gamma   90.00
#
_symmetry.space_group_name_H-M   'P 1'
#
loop_
_entity.id
_entity.type
_entity.pdbx_description
1 polymer ?
#
loop_
_entity_poly.entity_id
_entity_poly.type
_entity_poly.pdbx_seq_one_letter_code
_entity_poly.pdbx_strand_id
1 'polypeptide(L)'
;MAICQNRHRYWRYLATLPDDQGGVGRHKCCGCAYEQGYNAGFARSEHISVNLDSLHQSQAGAVRHKSPHAAYAQGYKDGISASYNQSSLAS
;
A
#
# COMPACT_ATOMS: atom_id res chain seq x y z
N MET A 1 12.76 1.10 -13.77
CA MET A 1 11.60 0.72 -12.91
C MET A 1 10.93 -0.50 -13.51
N ALA A 2 10.84 -1.60 -12.76
CA ALA A 2 10.20 -2.84 -13.23
C ALA A 2 8.67 -2.79 -13.09
N ILE A 3 7.97 -3.58 -13.91
CA ILE A 3 6.53 -3.80 -13.80
C ILE A 3 6.29 -4.80 -12.65
N CYS A 4 5.41 -4.46 -11.72
CA CYS A 4 5.04 -5.36 -10.64
C CYS A 4 4.34 -6.60 -11.21
N GLN A 5 4.65 -7.80 -10.72
CA GLN A 5 3.95 -9.05 -11.09
C GLN A 5 3.25 -9.73 -9.90
N ASN A 6 3.23 -9.08 -8.75
CA ASN A 6 2.65 -9.66 -7.54
C ASN A 6 1.12 -9.68 -7.58
N ARG A 7 0.54 -10.65 -6.84
CA ARG A 7 -0.91 -10.86 -6.76
C ARG A 7 -1.67 -9.66 -6.18
N HIS A 8 -1.02 -8.81 -5.41
CA HIS A 8 -1.63 -7.60 -4.85
C HIS A 8 -2.18 -6.62 -5.90
N ARG A 9 -1.81 -6.78 -7.17
CA ARG A 9 -2.36 -5.99 -8.29
C ARG A 9 -3.86 -6.25 -8.51
N TYR A 10 -4.36 -7.36 -7.97
CA TYR A 10 -5.74 -7.82 -8.13
C TYR A 10 -6.53 -7.83 -6.82
N TRP A 11 -5.97 -7.30 -5.73
CA TRP A 11 -6.71 -7.18 -4.48
C TRP A 11 -7.88 -6.22 -4.65
N ARG A 12 -9.11 -6.78 -4.61
CA ARG A 12 -10.35 -6.02 -4.87
C ARG A 12 -10.57 -4.90 -3.87
N TYR A 13 -10.08 -5.02 -2.63
CA TYR A 13 -10.21 -3.96 -1.64
C TYR A 13 -9.47 -2.68 -2.07
N LEU A 14 -8.37 -2.78 -2.84
CA LEU A 14 -7.67 -1.59 -3.34
C LEU A 14 -8.47 -0.85 -4.41
N ALA A 15 -9.48 -1.48 -5.01
CA ALA A 15 -10.35 -0.84 -6.00
C ALA A 15 -11.24 0.25 -5.39
N THR A 16 -11.46 0.23 -4.07
CA THR A 16 -12.27 1.24 -3.37
C THR A 16 -11.47 2.49 -3.04
N LEU A 17 -10.15 2.50 -3.31
CA LEU A 17 -9.31 3.65 -3.06
C LEU A 17 -9.61 4.80 -4.04
N PRO A 18 -9.28 6.05 -3.66
CA PRO A 18 -9.36 7.19 -4.56
C PRO A 18 -8.55 6.98 -5.83
N ASP A 19 -9.05 7.52 -6.94
CA ASP A 19 -8.30 7.55 -8.19
C ASP A 19 -7.19 8.61 -8.14
N ASP A 20 -6.06 8.32 -8.76
CA ASP A 20 -4.92 9.20 -8.97
C ASP A 20 -4.47 9.10 -10.45
N GLN A 21 -5.04 9.98 -11.28
CA GLN A 21 -4.80 9.99 -12.73
C GLN A 21 -3.71 10.97 -13.17
N GLY A 22 -3.20 11.80 -12.25
CA GLY A 22 -2.33 12.94 -12.60
C GLY A 22 -1.25 13.28 -11.57
N GLY A 23 -1.13 12.54 -10.46
CA GLY A 23 -0.14 12.81 -9.41
C GLY A 23 1.22 12.14 -9.62
N VAL A 24 2.16 12.46 -8.73
CA VAL A 24 3.53 11.88 -8.70
C VAL A 24 3.56 10.36 -8.53
N GLY A 25 2.47 9.79 -8.00
CA GLY A 25 2.25 8.36 -7.86
C GLY A 25 1.69 7.67 -9.10
N ARG A 26 1.41 8.40 -10.18
CA ARG A 26 0.80 7.87 -11.40
C ARG A 26 1.61 6.69 -11.95
N HIS A 27 0.92 5.59 -12.23
CA HIS A 27 1.45 4.29 -12.64
C HIS A 27 2.20 3.50 -11.57
N LYS A 28 2.39 3.99 -10.35
CA LYS A 28 3.00 3.20 -9.27
C LYS A 28 2.02 2.15 -8.75
N CYS A 29 2.54 0.98 -8.39
CA CYS A 29 1.72 -0.12 -7.89
C CYS A 29 1.17 0.19 -6.49
N CYS A 30 -0.16 0.36 -6.38
CA CYS A 30 -0.81 0.55 -5.09
C CYS A 30 -0.66 -0.64 -4.14
N GLY A 31 -0.58 -1.86 -4.66
CA GLY A 31 -0.34 -3.05 -3.84
C GLY A 31 1.01 -3.00 -3.13
N CYS A 32 2.07 -2.59 -3.85
CA CYS A 32 3.39 -2.37 -3.25
C CYS A 32 3.35 -1.26 -2.20
N ALA A 33 2.63 -0.17 -2.47
CA ALA A 33 2.51 0.94 -1.54
C ALA A 33 1.77 0.54 -0.25
N TYR A 34 0.70 -0.24 -0.38
CA TYR A 34 -0.01 -0.82 0.75
C TYR A 34 0.91 -1.69 1.61
N GLU A 35 1.68 -2.59 1.00
CA GLU A 35 2.59 -3.47 1.75
C GLU A 35 3.67 -2.68 2.49
N GLN A 36 4.23 -1.63 1.87
CA GLN A 36 5.15 -0.72 2.56
C GLN A 36 4.49 -0.05 3.77
N GLY A 37 3.27 0.46 3.59
CA GLY A 37 2.48 1.06 4.66
C GLY A 37 2.22 0.06 5.79
N TYR A 38 1.76 -1.14 5.45
CA TYR A 38 1.47 -2.22 6.38
C TYR A 38 2.68 -2.56 7.25
N ASN A 39 3.85 -2.74 6.65
CA ASN A 39 5.07 -3.04 7.40
C ASN A 39 5.46 -1.87 8.33
N ALA A 40 5.35 -0.63 7.86
CA ALA A 40 5.65 0.55 8.68
C ALA A 40 4.67 0.68 9.86
N GLY A 41 3.38 0.44 9.63
CA GLY A 41 2.33 0.49 10.65
C GLY A 41 2.47 -0.63 11.67
N PHE A 42 2.80 -1.83 11.21
CA PHE A 42 3.04 -2.98 12.08
C PHE A 42 4.25 -2.77 12.99
N ALA A 43 5.31 -2.15 12.48
CA ALA A 43 6.45 -1.69 13.28
C ALA A 43 6.13 -0.47 14.16
N ARG A 44 4.92 0.11 14.03
CA ARG A 44 4.49 1.35 14.68
C ARG A 44 5.49 2.50 14.46
N SER A 45 6.03 2.58 13.24
CA SER A 45 6.94 3.65 12.84
C SER A 45 6.25 5.01 12.96
N GLU A 46 6.86 5.95 13.68
CA GLU A 46 6.36 7.33 13.81
C GLU A 46 6.61 8.14 12.52
N HIS A 47 7.54 7.69 11.67
CA HIS A 47 7.77 8.31 10.38
C HIS A 47 6.92 7.65 9.30
N ILE A 48 5.92 8.40 8.81
CA ILE A 48 4.93 7.96 7.83
C ILE A 48 5.28 8.59 6.48
N SER A 49 6.09 7.89 5.70
CA SER A 49 6.54 8.37 4.39
C SER A 49 6.54 7.23 3.36
N VAL A 50 5.86 7.47 2.23
CA VAL A 50 5.84 6.52 1.11
C VAL A 50 7.01 6.80 0.17
N ASN A 51 7.87 5.81 -0.04
CA ASN A 51 8.94 5.92 -1.03
C ASN A 51 8.41 5.53 -2.41
N LEU A 52 7.83 6.49 -3.13
CA LEU A 52 7.24 6.26 -4.45
C LEU A 52 8.26 5.77 -5.48
N ASP A 53 9.53 6.18 -5.38
CA ASP A 53 10.56 5.81 -6.35
C ASP A 53 10.95 4.34 -6.26
N SER A 54 10.84 3.75 -5.06
CA SER A 54 11.01 2.32 -4.85
C SER A 54 9.85 1.47 -5.39
N LEU A 55 8.69 2.07 -5.68
CA LEU A 55 7.53 1.33 -6.15
C LEU A 55 7.68 0.94 -7.62
N HIS A 56 7.48 -0.35 -7.87
CA HIS A 56 7.26 -0.88 -9.21
C HIS A 56 6.06 -0.21 -9.88
N GLN A 57 6.06 -0.19 -11.22
CA GLN A 57 4.90 0.28 -11.96
C GLN A 57 3.81 -0.81 -12.02
N SER A 58 2.54 -0.42 -12.01
CA SER A 58 1.42 -1.30 -12.36
C SER A 58 0.41 -0.54 -13.20
N GLN A 59 0.18 -1.03 -14.43
CA GLN A 59 -0.84 -0.50 -15.35
C GLN A 59 -2.01 -1.48 -15.56
N ALA A 60 -2.11 -2.55 -14.76
CA ALA A 60 -3.18 -3.54 -14.90
C ALA A 60 -3.76 -3.97 -13.55
N GLY A 61 -4.95 -4.58 -13.61
CA GLY A 61 -5.67 -5.09 -12.46
C GLY A 61 -6.55 -4.04 -11.77
N ALA A 62 -7.09 -4.41 -10.60
CA ALA A 62 -8.01 -3.61 -9.80
C ALA A 62 -7.37 -2.35 -9.18
N VAL A 63 -6.04 -2.32 -9.13
CA VAL A 63 -5.23 -1.20 -8.61
C VAL A 63 -4.96 -0.09 -9.62
N ARG A 64 -5.44 -0.25 -10.87
CA ARG A 64 -5.15 0.71 -11.94
C ARG A 64 -5.76 2.07 -11.62
N HIS A 65 -4.96 3.12 -11.82
CA HIS A 65 -5.31 4.51 -11.54
C HIS A 65 -5.67 4.79 -10.08
N LYS A 66 -5.32 3.93 -9.14
CA LYS A 66 -5.55 4.18 -7.71
C LYS A 66 -4.39 4.94 -7.10
N SER A 67 -4.67 5.67 -6.02
CA SER A 67 -3.67 6.46 -5.30
C SER A 67 -2.73 5.56 -4.48
N PRO A 68 -1.42 5.53 -4.77
CA PRO A 68 -0.46 4.80 -3.95
C PRO A 68 -0.30 5.41 -2.56
N HIS A 69 -0.54 6.71 -2.39
CA HIS A 69 -0.55 7.36 -1.07
C HIS A 69 -1.71 6.85 -0.22
N ALA A 70 -2.92 6.78 -0.79
CA ALA A 70 -4.08 6.24 -0.08
C ALA A 70 -3.87 4.76 0.26
N ALA A 71 -3.28 3.99 -0.66
CA ALA A 71 -2.93 2.60 -0.42
C ALA A 71 -1.93 2.43 0.73
N TYR A 72 -0.87 3.25 0.76
CA TYR A 72 0.11 3.26 1.86
C TYR A 72 -0.55 3.61 3.19
N ALA A 73 -1.36 4.68 3.24
CA ALA A 73 -2.04 5.09 4.47
C ALA A 73 -2.99 4.01 4.99
N GLN A 74 -3.74 3.36 4.10
CA GLN A 74 -4.61 2.24 4.44
C GLN A 74 -3.79 1.07 5.01
N GLY A 75 -2.72 0.68 4.32
CA GLY A 75 -1.81 -0.36 4.80
C GLY A 75 -1.25 -0.03 6.18
N TYR A 76 -0.78 1.20 6.41
CA TYR A 76 -0.25 1.64 7.69
C TYR A 76 -1.27 1.51 8.83
N LYS A 77 -2.52 1.96 8.62
CA LYS A 77 -3.60 1.76 9.58
C LYS A 77 -3.85 0.29 9.90
N ASP A 78 -3.88 -0.55 8.87
CA ASP A 78 -4.14 -1.99 9.02
C ASP A 78 -2.98 -2.69 9.75
N GLY A 79 -1.74 -2.28 9.45
CA GLY A 79 -0.53 -2.75 10.12
C GLY A 79 -0.51 -2.39 11.61
N ILE A 80 -0.87 -1.15 11.98
CA ILE A 80 -1.01 -0.75 13.38
C ILE A 80 -2.00 -1.67 14.09
N SER A 81 -3.19 -1.84 13.51
CA SER A 81 -4.25 -2.67 14.10
C SER A 81 -3.77 -4.11 14.32
N ALA A 82 -3.04 -4.67 13.35
CA ALA A 82 -2.46 -6.00 13.45
C ALA A 82 -1.39 -6.12 14.57
N SER A 83 -0.58 -5.09 14.79
CA SER A 83 0.48 -5.10 15.83
C SER A 83 -0.07 -5.27 17.25
N TYR A 84 -1.25 -4.71 17.52
CA TYR A 84 -1.93 -4.86 18.82
C TYR A 84 -2.63 -6.23 18.95
N ASN A 85 -3.21 -6.73 17.86
CA ASN A 85 -3.87 -8.04 17.86
C ASN A 85 -2.88 -9.21 18.02
N GLN A 86 -1.66 -9.08 17.52
CA GLN A 86 -0.62 -10.08 17.77
C GLN A 86 -0.15 -10.06 19.23
N SER A 87 -0.07 -8.88 19.84
CA SER A 87 0.27 -8.73 21.25
C SER A 87 -0.78 -9.39 22.16
N SER A 88 -2.07 -9.33 21.81
CA SER A 88 -3.14 -9.99 22.56
C SER A 88 -3.18 -11.51 22.45
N LEU A 89 -2.48 -12.11 21.49
CA LEU A 89 -2.37 -13.57 21.33
C LEU A 89 -1.13 -14.15 22.03
N ALA A 90 -0.21 -13.29 22.48
CA ALA A 90 0.99 -13.68 23.20
C ALA A 90 0.87 -13.49 24.73
N SER A 91 -0.33 -13.18 25.23
CA SER A 91 -0.64 -12.97 26.66
C SER A 91 -1.45 -14.13 27.22
#